data_AF-A0A382L439-F1
#
_entry.id   AF-A0A382L439-F1
#
_cell.length_a   1.000
_cell.length_b   1.000
_cell.length_c   1.000
_cell.angle_alpha   90.00
_cell.angle_beta   90.00
_cell.angle_gamma   90.00
#
_symmetry.space_group_name_H-M   'P 1'
#
loop_
_entity.id
_entity.type
_entity.pdbx_description
1 polymer ?
#
loop_
_entity_poly.entity_id
_entity_poly.type
_entity_poly.pdbx_seq_one_letter_code
_entity_poly.pdbx_strand_id
1 'polypeptide(L)'
;LYYPTSAKTDEPLWTGTLTVENAEKLVDSPLRRKIVEELLDGTSTVWLFIESGDEEPDQRTHEQLRAFLKQASEETKLPDGVIPLDQVESLRSGPDEGPIDLEDVLRSSVPLKIHFSTIPVSRSDPEEEIFISMLLNNSPRMRSVREKPIAIPIFGRGRMLEGMIGEAITLEHVQGAASYLCAACSCQVKDENPGLDALFKVKWDDYMLGSLIIEDKALPPLEGIAELVDDGTDEELAPKIPEEPATARTEPESSKPTGLVTTLSILAILILGITAWGRRRT
;
A
#
# COMPACT_ATOMS: atom_id res chain seq x y z
N LEU A 1 14.49 14.05 -2.52
CA LEU A 1 13.23 13.38 -2.12
C LEU A 1 12.82 13.92 -0.76
N TYR A 2 11.59 14.41 -0.62
CA TYR A 2 11.04 14.91 0.66
C TYR A 2 9.97 13.97 1.19
N TYR A 3 9.73 14.03 2.50
CA TYR A 3 8.63 13.32 3.13
C TYR A 3 7.27 13.92 2.70
N PRO A 4 6.17 13.16 2.80
CA PRO A 4 4.84 13.72 2.67
C PRO A 4 4.58 14.77 3.76
N THR A 5 3.72 15.76 3.48
CA THR A 5 3.37 16.84 4.41
C THR A 5 2.86 16.34 5.76
N SER A 6 2.22 15.17 5.79
CA SER A 6 1.74 14.51 7.00
C SER A 6 2.86 14.19 8.01
N ALA A 7 4.10 14.01 7.54
CA ALA A 7 5.26 13.74 8.39
C ALA A 7 5.77 14.97 9.15
N LYS A 8 5.29 16.18 8.81
CA LYS A 8 5.63 17.46 9.46
C LYS A 8 7.15 17.67 9.62
N THR A 9 7.91 17.30 8.59
CA THR A 9 9.36 17.53 8.52
C THR A 9 9.71 18.17 7.19
N ASP A 10 10.54 19.21 7.25
CA ASP A 10 11.06 19.92 6.08
C ASP A 10 12.46 19.42 5.68
N GLU A 11 12.97 18.38 6.36
CA GLU A 11 14.24 17.76 5.99
C GLU A 11 14.06 16.84 4.77
N PRO A 12 15.02 16.81 3.84
CA PRO A 12 14.98 15.86 2.74
C PRO A 12 15.20 14.43 3.28
N LEU A 13 14.42 13.47 2.79
CA LEU A 13 14.61 12.04 3.05
C LEU A 13 15.89 11.51 2.39
N TRP A 14 16.16 11.99 1.17
CA TRP A 14 17.36 11.68 0.40
C TRP A 14 17.69 12.84 -0.55
N THR A 15 18.98 13.10 -0.77
CA THR A 15 19.50 14.13 -1.68
C THR A 15 20.53 13.53 -2.64
N GLY A 16 20.54 14.00 -3.88
CA GLY A 16 21.46 13.55 -4.91
C GLY A 16 21.29 14.33 -6.21
N THR A 17 22.15 14.07 -7.18
CA THR A 17 22.07 14.72 -8.50
C THR A 17 20.83 14.22 -9.25
N LEU A 18 20.12 15.12 -9.93
CA LEU A 18 18.99 14.75 -10.78
C LEU A 18 19.50 14.10 -12.08
N THR A 19 19.55 12.77 -12.09
CA THR A 19 19.90 11.95 -13.26
C THR A 19 18.76 10.98 -13.57
N VAL A 20 18.73 10.45 -14.80
CA VAL A 20 17.76 9.41 -15.20
C VAL A 20 17.93 8.17 -14.32
N GLU A 21 19.17 7.76 -14.10
CA GLU A 21 19.52 6.63 -13.23
C GLU A 21 18.95 6.79 -11.82
N ASN A 22 19.14 7.96 -11.19
CA ASN A 22 18.61 8.22 -9.85
C ASN A 22 17.08 8.25 -9.84
N ALA A 23 16.45 8.76 -10.91
CA ALA A 23 15.00 8.74 -11.02
C ALA A 23 14.43 7.32 -11.12
N GLU A 24 15.11 6.42 -11.82
CA GLU A 24 14.75 4.99 -11.88
C GLU A 24 14.95 4.30 -10.53
N LYS A 25 16.09 4.56 -9.87
CA LYS A 25 16.42 4.05 -8.53
C LYS A 25 15.49 4.57 -7.42
N LEU A 26 14.66 5.60 -7.66
CA LEU A 26 13.64 6.02 -6.68
C LEU A 26 12.56 4.95 -6.50
N VAL A 27 12.10 4.32 -7.59
CA VAL A 27 10.92 3.43 -7.59
C VAL A 27 11.25 1.95 -7.72
N ASP A 28 12.46 1.62 -8.18
CA ASP A 28 12.85 0.26 -8.52
C ASP A 28 14.30 -0.01 -8.10
N SER A 29 14.60 -1.24 -7.69
CA SER A 29 15.95 -1.71 -7.37
C SER A 29 15.99 -3.25 -7.32
N PRO A 30 17.16 -3.88 -7.48
CA PRO A 30 17.31 -5.33 -7.36
C PRO A 30 16.64 -5.93 -6.11
N LEU A 31 16.85 -5.34 -4.94
CA LEU A 31 16.27 -5.79 -3.68
C LEU A 31 14.75 -5.67 -3.67
N ARG A 32 14.20 -4.57 -4.18
CA ARG A 32 12.75 -4.40 -4.28
C ARG A 32 12.10 -5.45 -5.18
N ARG A 33 12.74 -5.77 -6.30
CA ARG A 33 12.26 -6.85 -7.19
C ARG A 33 12.28 -8.21 -6.49
N LYS A 34 13.35 -8.50 -5.74
CA LYS A 34 13.44 -9.75 -4.96
C LYS A 34 12.38 -9.83 -3.86
N ILE A 35 12.14 -8.74 -3.12
CA ILE A 35 11.07 -8.68 -2.11
C ILE A 35 9.71 -8.95 -2.76
N VAL A 36 9.44 -8.35 -3.92
CA VAL A 36 8.20 -8.54 -4.67
C VAL A 36 8.03 -9.99 -5.11
N GLU A 37 9.08 -10.60 -5.68
CA GLU A 37 9.08 -12.00 -6.09
C GLU A 37 8.70 -12.92 -4.93
N GLU A 38 9.35 -12.75 -3.78
CA GLU A 38 9.05 -13.50 -2.55
C GLU A 38 7.60 -13.31 -2.09
N LEU A 39 7.10 -12.06 -2.07
CA LEU A 39 5.71 -11.78 -1.66
C LEU A 39 4.69 -12.40 -2.62
N LEU A 40 4.96 -12.39 -3.93
CA LEU A 40 4.09 -12.99 -4.95
C LEU A 40 4.14 -14.52 -4.96
N ASP A 41 5.24 -15.12 -4.49
CA ASP A 41 5.38 -16.58 -4.32
C ASP A 41 4.63 -17.12 -3.07
N GLY A 42 4.04 -16.22 -2.28
CA GLY A 42 3.24 -16.53 -1.11
C GLY A 42 4.00 -16.48 0.21
N THR A 43 5.19 -15.85 0.25
CA THR A 43 5.86 -15.53 1.51
C THR A 43 4.98 -14.57 2.33
N SER A 44 4.58 -14.97 3.55
CA SER A 44 3.72 -14.14 4.40
C SER A 44 4.41 -12.83 4.78
N THR A 45 5.69 -12.93 5.16
CA THR A 45 6.50 -11.78 5.54
C THR A 45 7.93 -11.97 5.07
N VAL A 46 8.43 -11.00 4.30
CA VAL A 46 9.84 -10.87 3.94
C VAL A 46 10.51 -10.02 5.01
N TRP A 47 11.49 -10.59 5.71
CA TRP A 47 12.26 -9.91 6.74
C TRP A 47 13.56 -9.38 6.15
N LEU A 48 13.59 -8.07 5.90
CA LEU A 48 14.82 -7.41 5.47
C LEU A 48 15.75 -7.26 6.67
N PHE A 49 16.96 -7.80 6.57
CA PHE A 49 18.00 -7.70 7.59
C PHE A 49 19.07 -6.70 7.13
N ILE A 50 19.00 -5.48 7.65
CA ILE A 50 19.99 -4.44 7.37
C ILE A 50 21.18 -4.66 8.29
N GLU A 51 22.33 -4.95 7.71
CA GLU A 51 23.61 -5.19 8.40
C GLU A 51 24.07 -3.94 9.18
N SER A 52 24.81 -4.12 10.28
CA SER A 52 25.48 -3.01 10.99
C SER A 52 26.78 -2.57 10.31
N GLY A 53 27.39 -3.47 9.52
CA GLY A 53 28.72 -3.30 8.96
C GLY A 53 29.81 -4.03 9.76
N ASP A 54 29.46 -4.72 10.84
CA ASP A 54 30.32 -5.63 11.58
C ASP A 54 29.90 -7.08 11.30
N GLU A 55 30.74 -7.80 10.55
CA GLU A 55 30.42 -9.10 9.97
C GLU A 55 30.08 -10.16 11.02
N GLU A 56 30.84 -10.25 12.13
CA GLU A 56 30.64 -11.30 13.12
C GLU A 56 29.33 -11.11 13.94
N PRO A 57 29.04 -9.91 14.49
CA PRO A 57 27.74 -9.63 15.09
C PRO A 57 26.58 -9.76 14.10
N ASP A 58 26.74 -9.28 12.87
CA ASP A 58 25.69 -9.35 11.85
C ASP A 58 25.32 -10.79 11.52
N GLN A 59 26.32 -11.64 11.28
CA GLN A 59 26.10 -13.06 11.02
C GLN A 59 25.38 -13.73 12.20
N ARG A 60 25.84 -13.49 13.44
CA ARG A 60 25.23 -14.06 14.64
C ARG A 60 23.76 -13.64 14.78
N THR A 61 23.46 -12.35 14.62
CA THR A 61 22.09 -11.83 14.74
C THR A 61 21.21 -12.31 13.60
N HIS A 62 21.74 -12.43 12.37
CA HIS A 62 20.99 -12.96 11.24
C HIS A 62 20.63 -14.45 11.43
N GLU A 63 21.57 -15.26 11.92
CA GLU A 63 21.32 -16.66 12.25
C GLU A 63 20.28 -16.80 13.38
N GLN A 64 20.33 -15.94 14.39
CA GLN A 64 19.33 -15.88 15.46
C GLN A 64 17.94 -15.53 14.91
N LEU A 65 17.84 -14.48 14.08
CA LEU A 65 16.59 -14.09 13.42
C LEU A 65 16.00 -15.26 12.63
N ARG A 66 16.82 -15.96 11.84
CA ARG A 66 16.37 -17.14 11.08
C ARG A 66 15.86 -18.26 11.99
N ALA A 67 16.52 -18.51 13.12
CA ALA A 67 16.07 -19.51 14.09
C ALA A 67 14.71 -19.12 14.71
N PHE A 68 14.55 -17.85 15.09
CA PHE A 68 13.29 -17.34 15.63
C PHE A 68 12.15 -17.43 14.62
N LEU A 69 12.40 -17.10 13.35
CA LEU A 69 11.40 -17.20 12.29
C LEU A 69 11.02 -18.64 11.96
N LYS A 70 11.98 -19.58 12.01
CA LYS A 70 11.67 -21.01 11.89
C LYS A 70 10.73 -21.45 12.99
N GLN A 71 11.02 -21.07 14.24
CA GLN A 71 10.14 -21.39 15.37
C GLN A 71 8.76 -20.73 15.21
N ALA A 72 8.70 -19.45 14.84
CA ALA A 72 7.44 -18.75 14.59
C ALA A 72 6.62 -19.44 13.50
N SER A 73 7.25 -19.92 12.42
CA SER A 73 6.56 -20.62 11.33
C SER A 73 5.95 -21.96 11.76
N GLU A 74 6.53 -22.63 12.75
CA GLU A 74 6.02 -23.91 13.27
C GLU A 74 4.87 -23.71 14.27
N GLU A 75 4.88 -22.59 14.99
CA GLU A 75 3.90 -22.28 16.04
C GLU A 75 2.70 -21.47 15.52
N THR A 76 2.89 -20.65 14.48
CA THR A 76 1.84 -19.81 13.91
C THR A 76 0.81 -20.68 13.18
N LYS A 77 -0.47 -20.38 13.40
CA LYS A 77 -1.59 -21.03 12.71
C LYS A 77 -2.42 -19.97 12.00
N LEU A 78 -2.95 -20.33 10.84
CA LEU A 78 -3.94 -19.49 10.17
C LEU A 78 -5.22 -19.47 11.00
N PRO A 79 -5.98 -18.36 10.98
CA PRO A 79 -7.24 -18.27 11.70
C PRO A 79 -8.26 -19.25 11.12
N ASP A 80 -9.10 -19.80 12.01
CA ASP A 80 -10.29 -20.54 11.59
C ASP A 80 -11.24 -19.59 10.85
N GLY A 81 -11.60 -19.92 9.61
CA GLY A 81 -12.51 -19.12 8.78
C GLY A 81 -11.94 -18.59 7.47
N VAL A 82 -10.62 -18.62 7.26
CA VAL A 82 -10.05 -18.24 5.95
C VAL A 82 -10.31 -19.35 4.93
N ILE A 83 -11.05 -19.04 3.86
CA ILE A 83 -11.40 -19.99 2.80
C ILE A 83 -10.52 -19.74 1.57
N PRO A 84 -9.62 -20.68 1.22
CA PRO A 84 -8.91 -20.65 -0.05
C PRO A 84 -9.86 -20.72 -1.26
N LEU A 85 -9.54 -19.99 -2.34
CA LEU A 85 -10.37 -19.93 -3.56
C LEU A 85 -10.70 -21.31 -4.15
N ASP A 86 -9.75 -22.24 -4.11
CA ASP A 86 -9.91 -23.61 -4.63
C ASP A 86 -10.85 -24.47 -3.78
N GLN A 87 -11.17 -24.04 -2.55
CA GLN A 87 -12.07 -24.75 -1.63
C GLN A 87 -13.50 -24.20 -1.65
N VAL A 88 -13.73 -23.05 -2.30
CA VAL A 88 -15.05 -22.41 -2.38
C VAL A 88 -16.08 -23.33 -3.06
N GLU A 89 -15.69 -24.07 -4.10
CA GLU A 89 -16.60 -25.00 -4.79
C GLU A 89 -16.97 -26.21 -3.92
N SER A 90 -16.06 -26.68 -3.06
CA SER A 90 -16.31 -27.83 -2.17
C SER A 90 -17.25 -27.52 -1.01
N LEU A 91 -17.28 -26.27 -0.52
CA LEU A 91 -18.14 -25.82 0.59
C LEU A 91 -19.60 -25.54 0.17
N ARG A 92 -19.91 -25.54 -1.13
CA ARG A 92 -21.28 -25.30 -1.64
C ARG A 92 -22.19 -26.53 -1.61
N SER A 93 -21.77 -27.63 -1.01
CA SER A 93 -22.39 -28.96 -1.23
C SER A 93 -23.18 -29.54 -0.05
N GLY A 94 -23.29 -28.84 1.08
CA GLY A 94 -23.99 -29.32 2.28
C GLY A 94 -25.39 -28.73 2.49
N PRO A 95 -26.45 -29.52 2.75
CA PRO A 95 -27.79 -29.00 3.09
C PRO A 95 -27.87 -28.32 4.48
N ASP A 96 -26.87 -28.51 5.35
CA ASP A 96 -26.76 -27.91 6.69
C ASP A 96 -25.72 -26.77 6.77
N GLU A 97 -25.02 -26.46 5.68
CA GLU A 97 -24.03 -25.39 5.61
C GLU A 97 -24.72 -24.12 5.09
N GLY A 98 -24.84 -23.09 5.94
CA GLY A 98 -25.40 -21.80 5.55
C GLY A 98 -24.64 -21.14 4.39
N PRO A 99 -25.14 -20.01 3.84
CA PRO A 99 -24.46 -19.33 2.75
C PRO A 99 -23.02 -18.96 3.14
N ILE A 100 -22.05 -19.28 2.28
CA ILE A 100 -20.64 -18.91 2.44
C ILE A 100 -20.56 -17.38 2.53
N ASP A 101 -19.93 -16.86 3.59
CA ASP A 101 -19.58 -15.44 3.62
C ASP A 101 -18.47 -15.19 2.60
N LEU A 102 -18.79 -14.43 1.55
CA LEU A 102 -17.83 -14.11 0.50
C LEU A 102 -16.67 -13.24 0.99
N GLU A 103 -16.79 -12.63 2.18
CA GLU A 103 -15.71 -11.88 2.83
C GLU A 103 -14.64 -12.80 3.44
N ASP A 104 -14.99 -14.05 3.75
CA ASP A 104 -14.07 -15.06 4.27
C ASP A 104 -13.25 -15.76 3.16
N VAL A 105 -13.64 -15.55 1.90
CA VAL A 105 -12.95 -16.09 0.72
C VAL A 105 -11.75 -15.23 0.35
N LEU A 106 -10.57 -15.84 0.27
CA LEU A 106 -9.35 -15.18 -0.18
C LEU A 106 -9.48 -14.71 -1.63
N ARG A 107 -9.46 -13.40 -1.91
CA ARG A 107 -9.56 -12.85 -3.27
C ARG A 107 -8.21 -12.55 -3.91
N SER A 108 -7.28 -13.51 -3.85
CA SER A 108 -5.90 -13.35 -4.33
C SER A 108 -5.42 -14.58 -5.08
N SER A 109 -4.68 -14.40 -6.18
CA SER A 109 -4.00 -15.51 -6.87
C SER A 109 -2.67 -15.89 -6.20
N VAL A 110 -2.19 -15.09 -5.25
CA VAL A 110 -0.98 -15.37 -4.47
C VAL A 110 -1.27 -16.53 -3.49
N PRO A 111 -0.44 -17.59 -3.45
CA PRO A 111 -0.65 -18.71 -2.53
C PRO A 111 -0.62 -18.29 -1.06
N LEU A 112 -1.60 -18.72 -0.27
CA LEU A 112 -1.56 -18.51 1.18
C LEU A 112 -0.68 -19.57 1.85
N LYS A 113 0.48 -19.15 2.35
CA LYS A 113 1.40 -19.99 3.13
C LYS A 113 1.77 -19.24 4.41
N ILE A 114 2.05 -19.97 5.49
CA ILE A 114 2.82 -19.44 6.61
C ILE A 114 4.29 -19.68 6.25
N HIS A 115 4.93 -18.64 5.76
CA HIS A 115 6.33 -18.68 5.35
C HIS A 115 6.99 -17.33 5.59
N PHE A 116 8.18 -17.37 6.17
CA PHE A 116 8.98 -16.18 6.45
C PHE A 116 10.34 -16.33 5.79
N SER A 117 10.69 -15.37 4.94
CA SER A 117 12.02 -15.31 4.32
C SER A 117 12.84 -14.20 4.93
N THR A 118 14.17 -14.32 4.87
CA THR A 118 15.10 -13.30 5.33
C THR A 118 16.02 -12.88 4.19
N ILE A 119 16.15 -11.58 3.95
CA ILE A 119 17.07 -11.04 2.94
C ILE A 119 18.06 -10.12 3.66
N PRO A 120 19.34 -10.51 3.79
CA PRO A 120 20.37 -9.60 4.27
C PRO A 120 20.66 -8.53 3.21
N VAL A 121 20.92 -7.31 3.65
CA VAL A 121 21.36 -6.19 2.81
C VAL A 121 22.39 -5.34 3.55
N SER A 122 23.45 -4.98 2.85
CA SER A 122 24.45 -4.06 3.37
C SER A 122 23.89 -2.64 3.41
N ARG A 123 24.14 -1.91 4.52
CA ARG A 123 23.79 -0.47 4.63
C ARG A 123 24.39 0.40 3.54
N SER A 124 25.53 -0.02 2.99
CA SER A 124 26.28 0.72 1.97
C SER A 124 26.18 0.11 0.59
N ASP A 125 25.16 -0.73 0.33
CA ASP A 125 24.92 -1.26 -1.01
C ASP A 125 24.60 -0.11 -1.99
N PRO A 126 25.44 0.12 -3.02
CA PRO A 126 25.27 1.22 -3.96
C PRO A 126 24.07 1.04 -4.91
N GLU A 127 23.57 -0.18 -5.11
CA GLU A 127 22.35 -0.40 -5.91
C GLU A 127 21.07 -0.07 -5.12
N GLU A 128 21.17 -0.10 -3.78
CA GLU A 128 20.05 0.06 -2.87
C GLU A 128 20.07 1.36 -2.05
N GLU A 129 21.05 2.24 -2.28
CA GLU A 129 21.28 3.48 -1.49
C GLU A 129 19.99 4.28 -1.22
N ILE A 130 19.20 4.51 -2.26
CA ILE A 130 17.95 5.28 -2.17
C ILE A 130 16.89 4.52 -1.37
N PHE A 131 16.74 3.22 -1.60
CA PHE A 131 15.75 2.40 -0.90
C PHE A 131 16.13 2.24 0.57
N ILE A 132 17.40 1.98 0.88
CA ILE A 132 17.94 1.97 2.24
C ILE A 132 17.71 3.32 2.93
N SER A 133 17.91 4.44 2.22
CA SER A 133 17.60 5.76 2.77
C SER A 133 16.12 5.92 3.12
N MET A 134 15.20 5.43 2.28
CA MET A 134 13.76 5.42 2.60
C MET A 134 13.47 4.58 3.84
N LEU A 135 14.10 3.41 3.96
CA LEU A 135 13.92 2.50 5.09
C LEU A 135 14.47 3.07 6.39
N LEU A 136 15.69 3.61 6.40
CA LEU A 136 16.36 4.08 7.61
C LEU A 136 15.90 5.47 8.04
N ASN A 137 15.35 6.28 7.13
CA ASN A 137 14.97 7.64 7.47
C ASN A 137 13.47 7.81 7.78
N ASN A 138 12.68 6.73 7.74
CA ASN A 138 11.21 6.79 7.86
C ASN A 138 10.68 7.33 9.21
N SER A 139 11.46 7.24 10.29
CA SER A 139 11.07 7.72 11.63
C SER A 139 12.27 8.30 12.39
N PRO A 140 12.04 9.14 13.43
CA PRO A 140 13.13 9.64 14.28
C PRO A 140 13.95 8.52 14.93
N ARG A 141 13.31 7.39 15.28
CA ARG A 141 13.96 6.23 15.88
C ARG A 141 14.84 5.50 14.88
N MET A 142 14.38 5.34 13.64
CA MET A 142 15.17 4.70 12.59
C MET A 142 16.40 5.57 12.22
N ARG A 143 16.22 6.90 12.16
CA ARG A 143 17.30 7.86 11.85
C ARG A 143 18.44 7.89 12.85
N SER A 144 18.16 7.58 14.12
CA SER A 144 19.16 7.68 15.19
C SER A 144 20.15 6.51 15.22
N VAL A 145 19.95 5.47 14.39
CA VAL A 145 20.70 4.21 14.48
C VAL A 145 21.56 3.97 13.24
N ARG A 146 22.88 3.98 13.46
CA ARG A 146 23.89 3.83 12.39
C ARG A 146 24.67 2.52 12.42
N GLU A 147 24.84 1.92 13.60
CA GLU A 147 25.82 0.85 13.85
C GLU A 147 25.19 -0.41 14.48
N LYS A 148 23.89 -0.65 14.23
CA LYS A 148 23.19 -1.83 14.75
C LYS A 148 22.46 -2.57 13.63
N PRO A 149 22.39 -3.90 13.66
CA PRO A 149 21.58 -4.63 12.71
C PRO A 149 20.11 -4.28 12.91
N ILE A 150 19.33 -4.29 11.82
CA ILE A 150 17.89 -4.00 11.87
C ILE A 150 17.12 -5.06 11.11
N ALA A 151 16.09 -5.63 11.72
CA ALA A 151 15.13 -6.52 11.07
C ALA A 151 13.82 -5.77 10.76
N ILE A 152 13.46 -5.65 9.49
CA ILE A 152 12.26 -4.95 9.02
C ILE A 152 11.32 -5.97 8.36
N PRO A 153 10.15 -6.27 8.95
CA PRO A 153 9.17 -7.13 8.32
C PRO A 153 8.38 -6.36 7.25
N ILE A 154 8.30 -6.92 6.05
CA ILE A 154 7.56 -6.41 4.89
C ILE A 154 6.55 -7.48 4.46
N PHE A 155 5.29 -7.11 4.30
CA PHE A 155 4.19 -8.04 4.07
C PHE A 155 3.10 -7.46 3.14
N GLY A 156 2.23 -8.35 2.64
CA GLY A 156 1.13 -7.99 1.75
C GLY A 156 1.60 -7.25 0.50
N ARG A 157 0.97 -6.11 0.21
CA ARG A 157 1.31 -5.25 -0.95
C ARG A 157 2.44 -4.26 -0.64
N GLY A 158 3.46 -4.72 0.08
CA GLY A 158 4.63 -3.91 0.44
C GLY A 158 4.46 -3.01 1.67
N ARG A 159 3.60 -3.38 2.62
CA ARG A 159 3.53 -2.69 3.92
C ARG A 159 4.68 -3.14 4.80
N MET A 160 5.35 -2.22 5.46
CA MET A 160 6.48 -2.48 6.36
C MET A 160 6.18 -1.98 7.77
N LEU A 161 6.46 -2.79 8.79
CA LEU A 161 6.45 -2.31 10.17
C LEU A 161 7.75 -1.55 10.46
N GLU A 162 7.77 -0.78 11.55
CA GLU A 162 9.02 -0.18 12.03
C GLU A 162 10.02 -1.29 12.43
N GLY A 163 11.29 -1.11 12.08
CA GLY A 163 12.32 -2.13 12.26
C GLY A 163 12.68 -2.43 13.72
N MET A 164 12.97 -3.71 14.01
CA MET A 164 13.58 -4.14 15.26
C MET A 164 15.08 -3.88 15.21
N ILE A 165 15.63 -3.19 16.21
CA ILE A 165 17.00 -2.68 16.19
C ILE A 165 17.87 -3.39 17.22
N GLY A 166 18.96 -4.02 16.77
CA GLY A 166 19.98 -4.64 17.61
C GLY A 166 19.37 -5.58 18.64
N GLU A 167 19.54 -5.25 19.93
CA GLU A 167 19.03 -6.03 21.06
C GLU A 167 17.49 -6.19 21.07
N ALA A 168 16.75 -5.38 20.32
CA ALA A 168 15.31 -5.58 20.15
C ALA A 168 14.95 -6.75 19.23
N ILE A 169 15.93 -7.35 18.53
CA ILE A 169 15.75 -8.57 17.73
C ILE A 169 15.76 -9.77 18.69
N THR A 170 14.64 -9.99 19.36
CA THR A 170 14.44 -11.08 20.33
C THR A 170 13.41 -12.07 19.81
N LEU A 171 13.40 -13.29 20.36
CA LEU A 171 12.42 -14.31 20.02
C LEU A 171 10.98 -13.78 20.21
N GLU A 172 10.70 -13.17 21.36
CA GLU A 172 9.36 -12.64 21.70
C GLU A 172 8.88 -11.61 20.67
N HIS A 173 9.73 -10.64 20.29
CA HIS A 173 9.34 -9.62 19.32
C HIS A 173 9.15 -10.21 17.92
N VAL A 174 10.04 -11.11 17.49
CA VAL A 174 9.95 -11.75 16.18
C VAL A 174 8.70 -12.63 16.09
N GLN A 175 8.42 -13.45 17.09
CA GLN A 175 7.21 -14.27 17.16
C GLN A 175 5.95 -13.42 17.24
N GLY A 176 5.96 -12.37 18.07
CA GLY A 176 4.83 -11.45 18.19
C GLY A 176 4.47 -10.78 16.87
N ALA A 177 5.48 -10.28 16.14
CA ALA A 177 5.28 -9.71 14.82
C ALA A 177 4.84 -10.75 13.77
N ALA A 178 5.47 -11.93 13.74
CA ALA A 178 5.10 -13.02 12.83
C ALA A 178 3.64 -13.46 13.06
N SER A 179 3.25 -13.68 14.31
CA SER A 179 1.89 -14.06 14.68
C SER A 179 0.89 -12.95 14.35
N TYR A 180 1.20 -11.68 14.67
CA TYR A 180 0.35 -10.54 14.34
C TYR A 180 0.09 -10.44 12.83
N LEU A 181 1.11 -10.62 12.01
CA LEU A 181 1.01 -10.51 10.55
C LEU A 181 0.27 -11.68 9.89
N CYS A 182 0.19 -12.83 10.55
CA CYS A 182 -0.56 -14.00 10.09
C CYS A 182 -1.95 -14.14 10.74
N ALA A 183 -2.28 -13.29 11.72
CA ALA A 183 -3.58 -13.33 12.41
C ALA A 183 -4.70 -12.75 11.53
N ALA A 184 -5.95 -13.01 11.93
CA ALA A 184 -7.11 -12.42 11.29
C ALA A 184 -7.04 -10.89 11.41
N CYS A 185 -6.99 -10.19 10.29
CA CYS A 185 -6.94 -8.73 10.27
C CYS A 185 -8.37 -8.20 10.50
N SER A 186 -8.61 -7.54 11.63
CA SER A 186 -9.88 -6.84 11.90
C SER A 186 -9.88 -5.40 11.38
N CYS A 187 -8.75 -4.89 10.88
CA CYS A 187 -8.64 -3.52 10.39
C CYS A 187 -9.49 -3.36 9.13
N GLN A 188 -10.57 -2.61 9.24
CA GLN A 188 -11.42 -2.25 8.10
C GLN A 188 -10.77 -1.13 7.24
N VAL A 189 -9.79 -0.42 7.81
CA VAL A 189 -9.07 0.68 7.17
C VAL A 189 -7.58 0.38 7.12
N LYS A 190 -6.98 0.48 5.93
CA LYS A 190 -5.55 0.21 5.71
C LYS A 190 -4.64 1.05 6.61
N ASP A 191 -5.00 2.32 6.81
CA ASP A 191 -4.21 3.27 7.62
C ASP A 191 -4.23 2.95 9.12
N GLU A 192 -5.14 2.09 9.57
CA GLU A 192 -5.17 1.60 10.95
C GLU A 192 -4.28 0.37 11.17
N ASN A 193 -3.79 -0.26 10.10
CA ASN A 193 -2.76 -1.28 10.20
C ASN A 193 -1.42 -0.59 10.50
N PRO A 194 -0.64 -1.00 11.50
CA PRO A 194 0.63 -0.36 11.81
C PRO A 194 1.61 -0.38 10.63
N GLY A 195 2.53 0.58 10.61
CA GLY A 195 3.60 0.65 9.62
C GLY A 195 3.37 1.66 8.49
N LEU A 196 4.14 1.51 7.43
CA LEU A 196 4.20 2.40 6.28
C LEU A 196 4.20 1.58 4.99
N ASP A 197 3.77 2.17 3.88
CA ASP A 197 3.91 1.52 2.58
C ASP A 197 5.29 1.81 1.99
N ALA A 198 6.03 0.76 1.66
CA ALA A 198 7.25 0.90 0.86
C ALA A 198 6.89 1.04 -0.62
N LEU A 199 7.71 1.80 -1.35
CA LEU A 199 7.48 2.08 -2.76
C LEU A 199 8.04 0.95 -3.63
N PHE A 200 7.16 0.25 -4.34
CA PHE A 200 7.49 -0.83 -5.27
C PHE A 200 6.95 -0.54 -6.66
N LYS A 201 7.72 -0.89 -7.69
CA LYS A 201 7.29 -0.86 -9.09
C LYS A 201 6.52 -2.13 -9.46
N VAL A 202 5.31 -2.27 -8.93
CA VAL A 202 4.44 -3.44 -9.12
C VAL A 202 3.01 -3.00 -9.30
N LYS A 203 2.31 -3.60 -10.25
CA LYS A 203 0.86 -3.44 -10.42
C LYS A 203 0.16 -4.54 -9.62
N TRP A 204 0.00 -4.31 -8.31
CA TRP A 204 -0.57 -5.30 -7.38
C TRP A 204 -1.94 -5.83 -7.81
N ASP A 205 -2.75 -4.99 -8.45
CA ASP A 205 -4.09 -5.37 -8.93
C ASP A 205 -4.08 -6.51 -9.95
N ASP A 206 -2.98 -6.72 -10.68
CA ASP A 206 -2.85 -7.84 -11.63
C ASP A 206 -2.77 -9.21 -10.91
N TYR A 207 -2.53 -9.21 -9.60
CA TYR A 207 -2.40 -10.40 -8.75
C TYR A 207 -3.54 -10.54 -7.72
N MET A 208 -4.42 -9.54 -7.66
CA MET A 208 -5.64 -9.61 -6.84
C MET A 208 -6.77 -10.10 -7.74
N LEU A 209 -7.42 -11.18 -7.37
CA LEU A 209 -8.56 -11.68 -8.11
C LEU A 209 -9.77 -10.79 -7.79
N GLY A 210 -9.98 -9.78 -8.64
CA GLY A 210 -11.22 -9.04 -8.86
C GLY A 210 -12.09 -8.75 -7.63
N SER A 211 -12.07 -7.48 -7.21
CA SER A 211 -13.32 -6.87 -6.74
C SER A 211 -14.42 -7.14 -7.78
N LEU A 212 -15.63 -7.47 -7.32
CA LEU A 212 -16.83 -7.83 -8.09
C LEU A 212 -17.06 -9.33 -8.33
N ILE A 213 -17.30 -10.09 -7.24
CA ILE A 213 -18.49 -10.94 -7.26
C ILE A 213 -19.65 -9.98 -7.00
N ILE A 214 -20.20 -9.36 -8.05
CA ILE A 214 -21.60 -8.94 -7.98
C ILE A 214 -22.34 -10.26 -8.03
N GLU A 215 -22.74 -10.79 -6.87
CA GLU A 215 -23.90 -11.67 -6.88
C GLU A 215 -25.01 -10.80 -7.46
N ASP A 216 -25.45 -11.13 -8.68
CA ASP A 216 -26.77 -10.72 -9.16
C ASP A 216 -27.79 -11.36 -8.22
N LYS A 217 -27.94 -10.77 -7.03
CA LYS A 217 -29.02 -11.10 -6.14
C LYS A 217 -30.25 -10.64 -6.88
N ALA A 218 -30.98 -11.60 -7.46
CA ALA A 218 -32.32 -11.34 -7.93
C ALA A 218 -33.03 -10.66 -6.76
N LEU A 219 -33.34 -9.37 -6.94
CA LEU A 219 -34.08 -8.63 -5.94
C LEU A 219 -35.34 -9.45 -5.67
N PRO A 220 -35.70 -9.69 -4.39
CA PRO A 220 -36.99 -10.28 -4.11
C PRO A 220 -38.04 -9.48 -4.90
N PRO A 221 -39.06 -10.15 -5.47
CA PRO A 221 -40.14 -9.43 -6.12
C PRO A 221 -40.60 -8.30 -5.20
N LEU A 222 -40.90 -7.13 -5.79
CA LEU A 222 -41.37 -5.93 -5.08
C LEU A 222 -42.76 -6.20 -4.46
N GLU A 223 -42.82 -7.08 -3.48
CA GLU A 223 -43.97 -7.42 -2.67
C GLU A 223 -43.92 -6.47 -1.47
N GLY A 224 -44.82 -5.47 -1.47
CA GLY A 224 -44.95 -4.50 -0.38
C GLY A 224 -45.12 -3.05 -0.80
N ILE A 225 -44.85 -2.69 -2.07
CA ILE A 225 -45.22 -1.34 -2.56
C ILE A 225 -46.71 -1.21 -2.90
N ALA A 226 -47.43 -2.34 -3.05
CA ALA A 226 -48.87 -2.34 -3.30
C ALA A 226 -49.68 -1.88 -2.07
N GLU A 227 -49.19 -2.09 -0.84
CA GLU A 227 -49.84 -1.62 0.39
C GLU A 227 -49.67 -0.12 0.64
N LEU A 228 -48.75 0.55 -0.06
CA LEU A 228 -48.57 2.01 0.03
C LEU A 228 -49.40 2.79 -1.00
N VAL A 229 -50.09 2.10 -1.91
CA VAL A 229 -50.93 2.70 -2.96
C VAL A 229 -52.42 2.47 -2.71
N ASP A 230 -52.78 1.63 -1.73
CA ASP A 230 -54.17 1.41 -1.32
C ASP A 230 -54.53 2.23 -0.06
N ASP A 231 -54.42 3.55 -0.17
CA ASP A 231 -55.28 4.44 0.62
C ASP A 231 -55.96 5.39 -0.38
N GLY A 232 -57.26 5.18 -0.53
CA GLY A 232 -58.00 5.52 -1.73
C GLY A 232 -58.05 7.01 -2.05
N THR A 233 -58.04 7.31 -3.35
CA THR A 233 -59.08 8.12 -3.99
C THR A 233 -58.95 7.98 -5.51
N ASP A 234 -59.91 7.29 -6.10
CA ASP A 234 -60.21 7.40 -7.52
C ASP A 234 -60.52 8.87 -7.85
N GLU A 235 -59.65 9.53 -8.61
CA GLU A 235 -60.09 10.61 -9.49
C GLU A 235 -59.44 10.45 -10.86
N GLU A 236 -60.26 10.02 -11.81
CA GLU A 236 -59.99 9.93 -13.23
C GLU A 236 -59.73 11.34 -13.81
N LEU A 237 -58.48 11.63 -14.16
CA LEU A 237 -58.11 12.75 -15.02
C LEU A 237 -57.06 12.29 -16.03
N ALA A 238 -57.51 11.69 -17.13
CA ALA A 238 -56.78 11.81 -18.39
C ALA A 238 -56.92 13.28 -18.87
N PRO A 239 -55.88 13.95 -19.44
CA PRO A 239 -55.48 13.56 -20.79
C PRO A 239 -54.05 13.95 -21.28
N LYS A 240 -53.71 13.37 -22.45
CA LYS A 240 -52.84 13.88 -23.54
C LYS A 240 -51.32 13.88 -23.35
N ILE A 241 -50.70 12.93 -24.04
CA ILE A 241 -49.28 12.93 -24.43
C ILE A 241 -49.13 13.73 -25.74
N PRO A 242 -48.33 14.80 -25.80
CA PRO A 242 -47.74 15.27 -27.05
C PRO A 242 -46.45 14.50 -27.32
N GLU A 243 -46.31 14.01 -28.56
CA GLU A 243 -45.08 13.44 -29.11
C GLU A 243 -43.98 14.50 -29.31
N GLU A 244 -42.73 13.99 -29.38
CA GLU A 244 -41.50 14.58 -29.91
C GLU A 244 -40.52 15.33 -28.94
N PRO A 245 -39.20 15.32 -29.22
CA PRO A 245 -38.29 14.19 -29.05
C PRO A 245 -37.15 14.49 -28.06
N ALA A 246 -36.40 13.43 -27.70
CA ALA A 246 -35.20 13.49 -26.88
C ALA A 246 -34.19 14.53 -27.40
N THR A 247 -33.90 15.53 -26.57
CA THR A 247 -32.73 16.39 -26.72
C THR A 247 -31.77 16.10 -25.58
N ALA A 248 -30.64 15.50 -25.94
CA ALA A 248 -29.48 15.37 -25.09
C ALA A 248 -29.08 16.75 -24.55
N ARG A 249 -29.05 16.91 -23.23
CA ARG A 249 -28.36 18.03 -22.60
C ARG A 249 -26.90 17.66 -22.44
N THR A 250 -26.10 18.16 -23.37
CA THR A 250 -24.65 18.36 -23.22
C THR A 250 -24.40 19.22 -21.98
N GLU A 251 -23.60 18.72 -21.04
CA GLU A 251 -23.00 19.55 -20.00
C GLU A 251 -22.01 20.53 -20.63
N PRO A 252 -21.97 21.81 -20.21
CA PRO A 252 -21.04 22.77 -20.77
C PRO A 252 -19.63 22.55 -20.21
N GLU A 253 -18.67 22.41 -21.12
CA GLU A 253 -17.24 22.58 -20.86
C GLU A 253 -16.96 23.88 -20.11
N SER A 254 -16.39 23.75 -18.91
CA SER A 254 -15.84 24.87 -18.15
C SER A 254 -14.44 25.20 -18.68
N SER A 255 -14.39 25.97 -19.77
CA SER A 255 -13.16 26.61 -20.25
C SER A 255 -12.94 27.93 -19.50
N LYS A 256 -11.90 28.02 -18.66
CA LYS A 256 -11.38 29.32 -18.18
C LYS A 256 -10.23 29.79 -19.09
N PRO A 257 -10.19 31.07 -19.49
CA PRO A 257 -9.18 31.57 -20.42
C PRO A 257 -7.86 31.84 -19.70
N THR A 258 -6.81 31.14 -20.15
CA THR A 258 -5.41 31.39 -19.86
C THR A 258 -4.96 32.63 -20.64
N GLY A 259 -4.91 33.80 -19.99
CA GLY A 259 -4.51 35.02 -20.71
C GLY A 259 -4.51 36.31 -19.90
N LEU A 260 -4.02 36.31 -18.65
CA LEU A 260 -3.75 37.59 -17.95
C LEU A 260 -2.69 37.52 -16.83
N VAL A 261 -1.92 36.45 -16.69
CA VAL A 261 -0.92 36.31 -15.61
C VAL A 261 0.53 36.38 -16.11
N THR A 262 0.77 36.33 -17.43
CA THR A 262 2.13 36.32 -17.99
C THR A 262 2.72 37.70 -18.32
N THR A 263 1.97 38.80 -18.20
CA THR A 263 2.49 40.14 -18.53
C THR A 263 3.07 40.92 -17.35
N LEU A 264 2.73 40.55 -16.10
CA LEU A 264 3.27 41.24 -14.91
C LEU A 264 4.64 40.71 -14.45
N SER A 265 4.97 39.45 -14.73
CA SER A 265 6.27 38.86 -14.35
C SER A 265 7.42 39.34 -15.24
N ILE A 266 7.17 39.65 -16.51
CA ILE A 266 8.21 40.13 -17.44
C ILE A 266 8.61 41.58 -17.14
N LEU A 267 7.65 42.42 -16.70
CA LEU A 267 7.94 43.82 -16.36
C LEU A 267 8.75 43.95 -15.05
N ALA A 268 8.50 43.06 -14.06
CA ALA A 268 9.26 43.02 -12.82
C ALA A 268 10.73 42.59 -13.02
N ILE A 269 10.99 41.66 -13.95
CA ILE A 269 12.34 41.17 -14.27
C ILE A 269 13.14 42.24 -15.03
N LEU A 270 12.51 43.03 -15.91
CA LEU A 270 13.19 44.11 -16.64
C LEU A 270 13.58 45.30 -15.73
N ILE A 271 12.75 45.65 -14.74
CA ILE A 271 13.06 46.77 -13.82
C ILE A 271 14.15 46.37 -12.80
N LEU A 272 14.19 45.11 -12.37
CA LEU A 272 15.26 44.59 -11.49
C LEU A 272 16.59 44.38 -12.22
N GLY A 273 16.57 44.04 -13.53
CA GLY A 273 17.78 43.92 -14.34
C GLY A 273 18.49 45.25 -14.60
N ILE A 274 17.74 46.34 -14.83
CA ILE A 274 18.31 47.66 -15.12
C ILE A 274 18.90 48.30 -13.85
N THR A 275 18.28 48.10 -12.69
CA THR A 275 18.76 48.63 -11.40
C THR A 275 20.01 47.90 -10.90
N ALA A 276 20.14 46.60 -11.17
CA ALA A 276 21.35 45.83 -10.82
C ALA A 276 22.55 46.15 -11.73
N TRP A 277 22.32 46.51 -13.00
CA TRP A 277 23.40 46.86 -13.94
C TRP A 277 23.95 48.28 -13.72
N GLY A 278 23.10 49.25 -13.34
CA GLY A 278 23.53 50.62 -13.04
C GLY A 278 24.41 50.75 -11.79
N ARG A 279 24.27 49.85 -10.81
CA ARG A 279 25.01 49.90 -9.53
C ARG A 279 26.42 49.29 -9.58
N ARG A 280 26.81 48.67 -10.70
CA ARG A 280 28.14 48.06 -10.89
C ARG A 280 29.14 48.96 -11.66
N ARG A 281 28.77 50.20 -11.98
CA ARG A 281 29.59 51.10 -12.82
C ARG A 281 29.90 52.49 -12.24
N THR A 282 29.83 52.65 -10.93
CA THR A 282 30.35 53.84 -10.22
C THR A 282 31.27 53.42 -9.10
#